data_AF-C0GG69-F1
#
_entry.id   AF-C0GG69-F1
#
_cell.length_a   1.000
_cell.length_b   1.000
_cell.length_c   1.000
_cell.angle_alpha   90.00
_cell.angle_beta   90.00
_cell.angle_gamma   90.00
#
_symmetry.space_group_name_H-M   'P 1'
#
loop_
_entity.id
_entity.type
_entity.pdbx_description
1 polymer ?
#
loop_
_entity_poly.entity_id
_entity_poly.type
_entity_poly.pdbx_seq_one_letter_code
_entity_poly.pdbx_strand_id
1 'polypeptide(L)'
;MEKEKIAVLRCEIVSEVCPGAGCLKALNARRVHFEDTPQDAELIGFITCGGCSGRRVSRLIKSLLKSGLTTVHLSSCMLLDKDYPKCPHIDGIKNTIDKLGVKIVEGTHH
;
A
#
# COMPACT_ATOMS: atom_id res chain seq x y z
N MET A 1 -8.84 19.04 -12.02
CA MET A 1 -8.02 17.82 -11.96
C MET A 1 -8.63 16.92 -10.90
N GLU A 2 -8.81 15.63 -11.16
CA GLU A 2 -9.34 14.71 -10.15
C GLU A 2 -8.30 14.51 -9.04
N LYS A 3 -8.76 14.52 -7.78
CA LYS A 3 -7.89 14.36 -6.61
C LYS A 3 -7.25 12.97 -6.61
N GLU A 4 -5.97 12.90 -6.27
CA GLU A 4 -5.29 11.60 -6.13
C GLU A 4 -5.89 10.84 -4.94
N LYS A 5 -6.35 9.62 -5.20
CA LYS A 5 -6.91 8.73 -4.18
C LYS A 5 -5.97 7.57 -3.98
N ILE A 6 -5.42 7.48 -2.78
CA ILE A 6 -4.34 6.54 -2.47
C ILE A 6 -4.82 5.46 -1.50
N ALA A 7 -4.17 4.31 -1.55
CA ALA A 7 -4.29 3.30 -0.51
C ALA A 7 -2.91 2.79 -0.09
N VAL A 8 -2.79 2.36 1.17
CA VAL A 8 -1.61 1.68 1.68
C VAL A 8 -1.95 0.21 1.86
N LEU A 9 -1.14 -0.67 1.25
CA LEU A 9 -1.23 -2.11 1.38
C LEU A 9 -0.12 -2.62 2.31
N ARG A 10 -0.51 -3.36 3.36
CA ARG A 10 0.38 -3.88 4.41
C ARG A 10 0.44 -5.40 4.45
N CYS A 11 1.47 -5.95 5.07
CA CYS A 11 1.51 -7.36 5.44
C CYS A 11 0.47 -7.65 6.53
N GLU A 12 -0.35 -8.70 6.36
CA GLU A 12 -1.32 -9.14 7.37
C GLU A 12 -0.64 -9.46 8.71
N ILE A 13 0.39 -10.30 8.68
CA ILE A 13 1.09 -10.79 9.87
C ILE A 13 1.70 -9.62 10.64
N VAL A 14 2.42 -8.72 9.93
CA VAL A 14 3.03 -7.56 10.58
C VAL A 14 1.96 -6.59 11.11
N SER A 15 0.78 -6.52 10.48
CA SER A 15 -0.29 -5.63 10.94
C SER A 15 -0.88 -6.01 12.30
N GLU A 16 -0.71 -7.26 12.75
CA GLU A 16 -1.14 -7.70 14.08
C GLU A 16 -0.35 -7.01 15.21
N VAL A 17 0.90 -6.63 14.93
CA VAL A 17 1.80 -5.94 15.88
C VAL A 17 2.18 -4.53 15.45
N CYS A 18 1.79 -4.11 14.24
CA CYS A 18 2.08 -2.79 13.69
C CYS A 18 0.79 -2.06 13.32
N PRO A 19 0.38 -1.03 14.07
CA PRO A 19 -0.80 -0.23 13.73
C PRO A 19 -0.60 0.63 12.48
N GLY A 20 0.64 0.69 11.95
CA GLY A 20 0.95 1.45 10.75
C GLY A 20 1.14 2.95 10.99
N ALA A 21 1.32 3.37 12.25
CA ALA A 21 1.56 4.76 12.63
C ALA A 21 2.73 5.40 11.86
N GLY A 22 3.80 4.67 11.60
CA GLY A 22 4.93 5.14 10.78
C GLY A 22 4.53 5.45 9.33
N CYS A 23 3.71 4.59 8.73
CA CYS A 23 3.18 4.79 7.37
C CYS A 23 2.30 6.04 7.32
N LEU A 24 1.37 6.18 8.27
CA LEU A 24 0.47 7.34 8.35
C LEU A 24 1.23 8.63 8.65
N LYS A 25 2.24 8.59 9.53
CA LYS A 25 3.10 9.75 9.81
C LYS A 25 3.87 10.19 8.57
N ALA A 26 4.41 9.26 7.78
CA ALA A 26 5.09 9.58 6.53
C ALA A 26 4.14 10.17 5.49
N LEU A 27 2.93 9.61 5.37
CA LEU A 27 1.88 10.16 4.52
C LEU A 27 1.51 11.59 4.95
N ASN A 28 1.13 11.79 6.22
CA ASN A 28 0.67 13.09 6.72
C ASN A 28 1.75 14.17 6.61
N ALA A 29 3.02 13.80 6.79
CA ALA A 29 4.15 14.70 6.63
C ALA A 29 4.67 14.81 5.18
N ARG A 30 4.08 14.08 4.22
CA ARG A 30 4.49 14.04 2.80
C ARG A 30 6.00 13.86 2.62
N ARG A 31 6.53 12.82 3.25
CA ARG A 31 7.98 12.53 3.28
C ARG A 31 8.29 11.12 2.82
N VAL A 32 9.55 10.87 2.48
CA VAL A 32 10.04 9.55 2.05
C VAL A 32 9.28 9.13 0.79
N HIS A 33 8.49 8.05 0.82
CA HIS A 33 7.77 7.56 -0.36
C HIS A 33 6.46 8.30 -0.66
N PHE A 34 6.20 9.43 0.02
CA PHE A 34 5.02 10.28 -0.18
C PHE A 34 5.36 11.72 -0.63
N GLU A 35 6.61 11.99 -1.01
CA GLU A 35 7.05 13.34 -1.40
C GLU A 35 6.32 13.87 -2.64
N ASP A 36 6.06 12.98 -3.61
CA ASP A 36 5.31 13.32 -4.83
C ASP A 36 3.79 13.23 -4.66
N THR A 37 3.30 12.87 -3.47
CA THR A 37 1.86 12.76 -3.21
C THR A 37 1.24 14.15 -3.00
N PRO A 38 0.24 14.56 -3.79
CA PRO A 38 -0.40 15.86 -3.66
C PRO A 38 -0.93 16.15 -2.25
N GLN A 39 -0.98 17.42 -1.86
CA GLN A 39 -1.49 17.85 -0.56
C GLN A 39 -2.97 17.52 -0.38
N ASP A 40 -3.75 17.61 -1.46
CA ASP A 40 -5.18 17.30 -1.47
C ASP A 40 -5.50 15.83 -1.74
N ALA A 41 -4.48 14.96 -1.79
CA ALA A 41 -4.65 13.53 -1.95
C ALA A 41 -5.41 12.92 -0.76
N GLU A 42 -6.31 11.98 -1.06
CA GLU A 42 -7.20 11.34 -0.11
C GLU A 42 -6.76 9.89 0.16
N LEU A 43 -6.56 9.53 1.43
CA LEU A 43 -6.35 8.14 1.82
C LEU A 43 -7.69 7.41 1.87
N ILE A 44 -7.96 6.58 0.87
CA ILE A 44 -9.23 5.83 0.75
C ILE A 44 -9.12 4.38 1.22
N GLY A 45 -7.92 3.92 1.59
CA GLY A 45 -7.71 2.54 2.04
C GLY A 45 -6.44 2.36 2.85
N PHE A 46 -6.57 1.69 4.00
CA PHE A 46 -5.44 1.27 4.83
C PHE A 46 -5.55 -0.24 5.07
N ILE A 47 -5.22 -1.01 4.04
CA ILE A 47 -5.57 -2.42 3.91
C ILE A 47 -4.36 -3.33 4.13
N THR A 48 -4.65 -4.61 4.27
CA THR A 48 -3.65 -5.69 4.36
C THR A 48 -3.75 -6.62 3.15
N CYS A 49 -2.73 -7.45 2.94
CA CYS A 49 -2.74 -8.47 1.88
C CYS A 49 -3.77 -9.59 2.14
N GLY A 50 -4.33 -9.67 3.36
CA GLY A 50 -5.34 -10.65 3.74
C GLY A 50 -4.81 -12.06 3.95
N GLY A 51 -3.53 -12.16 4.33
CA GLY A 51 -2.79 -13.40 4.57
C GLY A 51 -2.01 -13.90 3.35
N CYS A 52 -0.99 -14.73 3.58
CA CYS A 52 -0.20 -15.34 2.50
C CYS A 52 -1.07 -16.36 1.72
N SER A 53 -1.08 -16.34 0.39
CA SER A 53 -0.16 -15.69 -0.55
C SER A 53 -0.61 -14.32 -1.14
N GLY A 54 -1.47 -13.58 -0.45
CA GLY A 54 -1.97 -12.28 -0.93
C GLY A 54 -3.17 -12.38 -1.87
N ARG A 55 -3.85 -13.53 -1.93
CA ARG A 55 -4.99 -13.77 -2.84
C ARG A 55 -6.15 -12.78 -2.67
N ARG A 56 -6.27 -12.13 -1.50
CA ARG A 56 -7.34 -11.17 -1.23
C ARG A 56 -7.08 -9.80 -1.86
N VAL A 57 -5.84 -9.49 -2.24
CA VAL A 57 -5.45 -8.17 -2.79
C VAL A 57 -6.30 -7.79 -4.00
N SER A 58 -6.49 -8.69 -4.97
CA SER A 58 -7.28 -8.38 -6.18
C SER A 58 -8.69 -7.89 -5.85
N ARG A 59 -9.38 -8.55 -4.90
CA ARG A 59 -10.73 -8.17 -4.48
C ARG A 59 -10.75 -6.81 -3.78
N LEU A 60 -9.77 -6.55 -2.90
CA LEU A 60 -9.68 -5.29 -2.16
C LEU A 60 -9.38 -4.12 -3.10
N ILE A 61 -8.43 -4.27 -4.03
CA ILE A 61 -8.10 -3.24 -5.02
C ILE A 61 -9.29 -2.97 -5.95
N LYS A 62 -9.96 -4.02 -6.45
CA LYS A 62 -11.19 -3.84 -7.25
C LYS A 62 -12.28 -3.09 -6.49
N SER A 63 -12.38 -3.27 -5.17
CA SER A 63 -13.33 -2.51 -4.35
C SER A 63 -12.94 -1.03 -4.27
N LEU A 64 -11.66 -0.73 -4.06
CA LEU A 64 -11.15 0.64 -3.96
C LEU A 64 -11.18 1.38 -5.31
N LEU A 65 -11.02 0.66 -6.43
CA LEU A 65 -11.20 1.20 -7.78
C LEU A 65 -12.60 1.78 -7.99
N LYS A 66 -13.65 1.17 -7.41
CA LYS A 66 -15.01 1.73 -7.43
C LYS A 66 -15.12 3.07 -6.71
N SER A 67 -14.21 3.33 -5.77
CA SER A 67 -14.09 4.60 -5.05
C SER A 67 -13.10 5.57 -5.71
N GLY A 68 -12.52 5.21 -6.87
CA GLY A 68 -11.60 6.05 -7.65
C GLY A 68 -10.13 5.91 -7.28
N LEU A 69 -9.70 4.76 -6.75
CA LEU A 69 -8.28 4.49 -6.45
C LEU A 69 -7.36 4.78 -7.65
N THR A 70 -6.29 5.52 -7.39
CA THR A 70 -5.28 5.91 -8.39
C THR A 70 -3.91 5.30 -8.10
N THR A 71 -3.51 5.29 -6.83
CA THR A 71 -2.17 4.84 -6.41
C THR A 71 -2.23 3.92 -5.19
N VAL A 72 -1.44 2.86 -5.19
CA VAL A 72 -1.26 1.96 -4.04
C VAL A 72 0.19 2.00 -3.58
N HIS A 73 0.38 2.35 -2.31
CA HIS A 73 1.68 2.25 -1.63
C HIS A 73 1.83 0.88 -1.00
N LEU A 74 2.86 0.14 -1.39
CA LEU A 74 3.26 -1.11 -0.74
C LEU A 74 4.11 -0.76 0.47
N SER A 75 3.64 -1.08 1.67
CA SER A 75 4.34 -0.71 2.90
C SER A 75 5.74 -1.32 3.01
N SER A 76 6.66 -0.60 3.67
CA SER A 76 8.05 -1.03 3.82
C SER A 76 8.18 -2.43 4.46
N CYS A 77 7.24 -2.86 5.32
CA CYS A 77 7.28 -4.21 5.93
C CYS A 77 7.03 -5.36 4.94
N MET A 78 6.58 -5.08 3.72
CA MET A 78 6.46 -6.08 2.66
C MET A 78 7.72 -6.18 1.80
N LEU A 79 8.58 -5.14 1.84
CA LEU A 79 9.67 -4.93 0.89
C LEU A 79 11.05 -5.12 1.51
N LEU A 80 11.20 -4.74 2.78
CA LEU A 80 12.49 -4.73 3.46
C LEU A 80 12.74 -6.04 4.20
N ASP A 81 14.01 -6.45 4.19
CA ASP A 81 14.55 -7.58 4.95
C ASP A 81 15.39 -7.02 6.12
N LYS A 82 14.71 -6.40 7.08
CA LYS A 82 15.31 -5.85 8.31
C LYS A 82 14.67 -6.52 9.52
N ASP A 83 13.69 -5.84 10.12
CA ASP A 83 12.99 -6.31 11.32
C ASP A 83 11.98 -7.43 11.00
N TYR A 84 11.63 -7.61 9.72
CA TYR A 84 10.71 -8.63 9.24
C TYR A 84 11.25 -9.25 7.95
N PRO A 85 11.00 -10.54 7.71
CA PRO A 85 11.38 -11.18 6.46
C PRO A 85 10.63 -10.54 5.30
N LYS A 86 11.34 -10.30 4.19
CA LYS A 86 10.74 -9.81 2.94
C LYS A 86 9.58 -10.72 2.51
N CYS A 87 8.50 -10.13 2.01
CA CYS A 87 7.35 -10.91 1.56
C CYS A 87 7.73 -11.80 0.36
N PRO A 88 7.57 -13.14 0.45
CA PRO A 88 7.92 -14.05 -0.65
C PRO A 88 6.94 -13.97 -1.83
N HIS A 89 5.81 -13.29 -1.66
CA HIS A 89 4.75 -13.17 -2.67
C HIS A 89 4.64 -11.76 -3.26
N ILE A 90 5.63 -10.90 -3.00
CA ILE A 90 5.56 -9.48 -3.37
C ILE A 90 5.39 -9.29 -4.88
N ASP A 91 6.11 -10.04 -5.71
CA ASP A 91 6.04 -9.90 -7.17
C ASP A 91 4.68 -10.36 -7.71
N GLY A 92 4.09 -11.40 -7.12
CA GLY A 92 2.74 -11.84 -7.46
C GLY A 92 1.66 -10.81 -7.07
N ILE A 93 1.85 -10.17 -5.92
CA ILE A 93 0.99 -9.07 -5.45
C ILE A 93 1.10 -7.87 -6.40
N LYS A 94 2.33 -7.46 -6.74
CA LYS A 94 2.59 -6.36 -7.69
C LYS A 94 1.94 -6.63 -9.05
N ASN A 95 2.18 -7.81 -9.63
CA ASN A 95 1.56 -8.21 -10.90
C ASN A 95 0.03 -8.22 -10.84
N THR A 96 -0.55 -8.59 -9.69
CA THR A 96 -2.01 -8.53 -9.49
C THR A 96 -2.54 -7.10 -9.51
N ILE A 97 -1.82 -6.15 -8.92
CA ILE A 97 -2.21 -4.73 -8.87
C ILE A 97 -1.98 -4.07 -10.23
N ASP A 98 -0.85 -4.36 -10.87
CA ASP A 98 -0.47 -3.84 -12.19
C ASP A 98 -1.48 -4.22 -13.28
N LYS A 99 -1.94 -5.47 -13.29
CA LYS A 99 -3.03 -5.95 -14.17
C LYS A 99 -4.36 -5.23 -13.98
N LEU A 100 -4.55 -4.52 -12.87
CA LEU A 100 -5.74 -3.71 -12.60
C LEU A 100 -5.56 -2.24 -13.00
N GLY A 101 -4.40 -1.86 -13.56
CA GLY A 101 -4.13 -0.51 -14.05
C GLY A 101 -3.90 0.52 -12.95
N VAL A 102 -3.50 0.08 -11.74
CA VAL A 102 -3.28 0.97 -10.59
C VAL A 102 -1.79 1.26 -10.44
N LYS A 103 -1.43 2.54 -10.25
CA LYS A 103 -0.04 2.95 -10.01
C LYS A 103 0.46 2.33 -8.70
N ILE A 104 1.63 1.71 -8.74
CA ILE A 104 2.27 1.12 -7.56
C ILE A 104 3.41 2.04 -7.13
N VAL A 105 3.45 2.38 -5.85
CA VAL A 105 4.61 2.99 -5.19
C VAL A 105 5.16 1.99 -4.18
N GLU A 106 6.46 1.71 -4.27
CA GLU A 106 7.14 0.80 -3.36
C GLU A 106 7.70 1.58 -2.18
N GLY A 107 7.21 1.28 -0.98
CA GLY A 107 7.67 1.86 0.27
C GLY A 107 6.66 2.82 0.90
N THR A 108 6.87 3.10 2.18
CA THR A 108 6.12 4.13 2.92
C THR A 108 7.02 5.05 3.74
N HIS A 109 7.63 4.55 4.81
CA HIS A 109 8.28 5.38 5.85
C HIS A 109 9.74 5.02 6.12
N HIS A 110 10.28 4.06 5.37
CA HIS A 110 11.68 3.67 5.31
C HIS A 110 12.09 3.68 3.86
#